data_AF-A0A285P065-F1
#
_entry.id   AF-A0A285P065-F1
#
_cell.length_a   1.000
_cell.length_b   1.000
_cell.length_c   1.000
_cell.angle_alpha   90.00
_cell.angle_beta   90.00
_cell.angle_gamma   90.00
#
_symmetry.space_group_name_H-M   'P 1'
#
loop_
_entity.id
_entity.type
_entity.pdbx_description
1 polymer ?
#
loop_
_entity_poly.entity_id
_entity_poly.type
_entity_poly.pdbx_seq_one_letter_code
_entity_poly.pdbx_strand_id
1 'polypeptide(L)' 'MAHISGRYGDLDYPKLAKYGFLTGAVLFLGGALGEATLASGLVGEAPGWLDTLLVDAEILGVLCGLLAPLIFGIVMPLTE' A
#
# COMPACT_ATOMS: atom_id res chain seq x y z
N MET A 1 29.98 16.51 15.06
CA MET A 1 28.69 15.83 14.92
C MET A 1 28.93 14.62 14.02
N ALA A 2 29.23 13.46 14.58
CA ALA A 2 29.48 12.27 13.77
C ALA A 2 28.12 11.71 13.31
N HIS A 3 27.82 11.87 12.02
CA HIS A 3 26.69 11.21 11.39
C HIS A 3 27.06 9.73 11.25
N ILE A 4 26.62 8.90 12.20
CA ILE A 4 26.67 7.45 12.04
C ILE A 4 25.59 7.13 11.01
N SER A 5 25.97 7.07 9.74
CA SER A 5 25.11 6.53 8.70
C SER A 5 24.97 5.03 8.95
N GLY A 6 23.73 4.56 9.14
CA GLY A 6 23.40 3.14 9.09
C GLY A 6 23.92 2.53 7.78
N ARG A 7 24.11 1.21 7.78
CA ARG A 7 24.77 0.48 6.68
C ARG A 7 24.04 0.64 5.33
N TYR A 8 22.78 1.06 5.32
CA TYR A 8 22.10 1.68 4.17
C TYR A 8 21.93 3.17 4.43
N GLY A 9 22.59 4.00 3.62
CA GLY A 9 22.66 5.43 3.82
C GLY A 9 21.30 6.13 3.87
N ASP A 10 21.15 7.05 4.82
CA ASP A 10 20.18 8.17 4.87
C ASP A 10 18.76 7.88 4.35
N LEU A 11 18.25 6.67 4.56
CA LEU A 11 16.91 6.30 4.12
C LEU A 11 15.91 6.77 5.18
N ASP A 12 15.01 7.67 4.78
CA ASP A 12 13.98 8.21 5.68
C ASP A 12 12.88 7.15 5.89
N TYR A 13 13.14 6.21 6.80
CA TYR A 13 12.24 5.14 7.18
C TYR A 13 10.85 5.62 7.58
N PRO A 14 10.69 6.69 8.40
CA PRO A 14 9.37 7.24 8.70
C PRO A 14 8.60 7.69 7.46
N LYS A 15 9.25 8.34 6.49
CA LYS A 15 8.61 8.72 5.23
C LYS A 15 8.19 7.49 4.42
N LEU A 16 9.07 6.49 4.28
CA LEU A 16 8.77 5.27 3.53
C LEU A 16 7.62 4.47 4.14
N ALA A 17 7.59 4.33 5.47
CA ALA A 17 6.49 3.70 6.19
C ALA A 17 5.15 4.41 5.92
N LYS A 18 5.14 5.75 5.99
CA LYS A 18 3.93 6.55 5.74
C LYS A 18 3.46 6.46 4.30
N TYR A 19 4.35 6.63 3.33
CA TYR A 19 3.96 6.58 1.93
C TYR A 19 3.51 5.19 1.52
N GLY A 20 4.19 4.13 1.98
CA GLY A 20 3.74 2.76 1.74
C GLY A 20 2.36 2.47 2.35
N PHE A 21 2.12 2.93 3.59
CA PHE A 21 0.80 2.83 4.21
C PHE A 21 -0.27 3.56 3.39
N LEU A 22 -0.02 4.82 3.02
CA LEU A 22 -0.96 5.65 2.26
C LEU A 22 -1.23 5.07 0.87
N THR A 23 -0.21 4.61 0.16
CA THR A 23 -0.37 3.92 -1.13
C THR A 23 -1.22 2.67 -0.98
N GLY A 24 -0.96 1.85 0.05
CA GLY A 24 -1.77 0.68 0.35
C GLY A 24 -3.24 1.02 0.64
N ALA A 25 -3.48 2.04 1.47
CA ALA A 25 -4.82 2.50 1.79
C ALA A 25 -5.58 3.02 0.56
N VAL A 26 -4.91 3.77 -0.32
CA VAL A 26 -5.51 4.27 -1.57
C VAL A 26 -5.86 3.12 -2.51
N LEU A 27 -4.99 2.13 -2.67
CA LEU A 27 -5.26 0.94 -3.48
C LEU A 27 -6.46 0.16 -2.95
N PHE A 28 -6.49 -0.09 -1.63
CA PHE A 28 -7.59 -0.80 -0.99
C PHE A 28 -8.92 -0.07 -1.12
N LEU A 29 -8.96 1.22 -0.77
CA LEU A 29 -10.19 2.02 -0.89
C LEU A 29 -10.62 2.17 -2.35
N GLY A 30 -9.67 2.29 -3.28
CA GLY A 30 -9.95 2.35 -4.72
C GLY A 30 -10.57 1.06 -5.25
N GLY A 31 -10.04 -0.10 -4.86
CA GLY A 31 -10.61 -1.41 -5.16
C GLY A 31 -12.04 -1.54 -4.64
N ALA A 32 -12.24 -1.30 -3.35
CA ALA A 32 -13.54 -1.46 -2.68
C ALA A 32 -14.61 -0.51 -3.23
N LEU A 33 -14.24 0.75 -3.49
CA LEU A 33 -15.16 1.70 -4.12
C LEU A 33 -15.45 1.30 -5.57
N GLY A 34 -14.45 0.80 -6.31
CA GLY A 34 -14.64 0.29 -7.66
C GLY A 34 -15.64 -0.88 -7.68
N GLU A 35 -15.44 -1.90 -6.86
CA GLU A 35 -16.37 -3.04 -6.79
C GLU A 35 -17.77 -2.60 -6.38
N ALA A 36 -17.89 -1.71 -5.39
CA ALA A 36 -19.18 -1.16 -4.98
C ALA A 36 -19.90 -0.44 -6.14
N THR A 37 -19.15 0.31 -6.98
CA THR A 37 -19.74 0.95 -8.16
C THR A 37 -20.14 -0.06 -9.23
N LEU A 38 -19.37 -1.13 -9.46
CA LEU A 38 -19.74 -2.20 -10.39
C LEU A 38 -21.01 -2.93 -9.92
N ALA A 39 -21.05 -3.31 -8.64
CA ALA A 39 -22.19 -4.01 -8.04
C ALA A 39 -23.48 -3.18 -8.05
N SER A 40 -23.37 -1.86 -7.97
CA SER A 40 -24.52 -0.96 -8.03
C SER A 40 -25.14 -0.82 -9.42
N GLY A 41 -24.47 -1.29 -10.49
CA GLY A 41 -24.91 -1.11 -11.88
C GLY A 41 -24.71 0.30 -12.43
N LEU A 42 -24.09 1.22 -11.67
CA LEU A 42 -23.81 2.61 -12.09
C LEU A 42 -22.96 2.70 -13.36
N VAL A 43 -22.14 1.69 -13.65
CA VAL A 43 -21.12 1.70 -14.71
C VAL A 43 -21.48 0.78 -15.89
N GLY A 44 -22.65 0.15 -15.89
CA GLY A 44 -23.08 -0.82 -16.91
C GLY A 44 -22.40 -2.19 -16.77
N GLU A 45 -22.52 -3.06 -17.78
CA GLU A 45 -21.84 -4.36 -17.79
C GLU A 45 -20.32 -4.16 -17.90
N ALA A 46 -19.62 -4.48 -16.81
CA ALA A 46 -18.17 -4.49 -16.79
C ALA A 46 -17.61 -5.84 -17.28
N PRO A 47 -16.49 -5.83 -18.00
CA PRO A 47 -15.75 -7.05 -18.29
C PRO A 47 -15.29 -7.74 -17.00
N GLY A 48 -15.38 -9.08 -16.93
CA GLY A 48 -15.00 -9.83 -15.72
C GLY A 48 -13.54 -9.66 -15.27
N TRP A 49 -12.62 -9.23 -16.14
CA TRP A 49 -11.24 -8.93 -15.74
C TRP A 49 -11.12 -7.67 -14.87
N LEU A 50 -12.06 -6.71 -15.00
CA LEU A 50 -12.04 -5.49 -14.20
C LEU A 50 -12.31 -5.81 -12.73
N ASP A 51 -13.27 -6.70 -12.48
CA ASP A 51 -13.59 -7.23 -11.15
C ASP A 51 -12.35 -7.85 -10.50
N THR A 52 -11.64 -8.73 -11.24
CA THR A 52 -10.40 -9.34 -10.75
C THR A 52 -9.31 -8.31 -10.44
N LEU A 53 -9.14 -7.27 -11.26
CA LEU A 53 -8.16 -6.21 -10.98
C LEU A 53 -8.50 -5.39 -9.75
N LEU A 54 -9.78 -5.15 -9.48
CA LEU A 54 -10.22 -4.43 -8.29
C LEU A 54 -9.92 -5.25 -7.03
N VAL A 55 -10.22 -6.56 -7.06
CA VAL A 55 -9.83 -7.51 -6.00
C VAL A 55 -8.31 -7.53 -5.81
N ASP A 56 -7.53 -7.61 -6.89
CA ASP A 56 -6.06 -7.59 -6.81
C ASP A 56 -5.55 -6.27 -6.19
N ALA A 57 -6.16 -5.14 -6.53
CA ALA A 57 -5.84 -3.84 -5.94
C ALA A 57 -6.13 -3.80 -4.45
N GLU A 58 -7.23 -4.42 -3.99
CA GLU A 58 -7.51 -4.56 -2.56
C GLU A 58 -6.46 -5.38 -1.83
N ILE A 59 -6.13 -6.54 -2.36
CA ILE A 59 -5.13 -7.45 -1.78
C ILE A 59 -3.78 -6.75 -1.70
N LEU A 60 -3.32 -6.15 -2.80
CA LEU A 60 -2.07 -5.40 -2.83
C LEU A 60 -2.12 -4.19 -1.92
N GLY A 61 -3.27 -3.54 -1.80
CA GLY A 61 -3.50 -2.42 -0.90
C GLY A 61 -3.31 -2.81 0.57
N VAL A 62 -3.92 -3.91 1.00
CA VAL A 62 -3.76 -4.46 2.35
C VAL A 62 -2.31 -4.88 2.61
N LEU A 63 -1.71 -5.62 1.67
CA LEU A 63 -0.32 -6.08 1.80
C LEU A 63 0.63 -4.90 1.92
N CYS A 64 0.56 -3.91 1.03
CA CYS A 64 1.39 -2.70 1.11
C CYS A 64 1.10 -1.90 2.38
N GLY A 65 -0.18 -1.73 2.71
CA GLY A 65 -0.66 -0.95 3.85
C GLY A 65 -0.13 -1.48 5.18
N LEU A 66 -0.09 -2.80 5.35
CA LEU A 66 0.35 -3.44 6.59
C LEU A 66 1.86 -3.72 6.61
N LEU A 67 2.44 -4.16 5.48
CA LEU A 67 3.84 -4.54 5.44
C LEU A 67 4.77 -3.33 5.40
N ALA A 68 4.40 -2.22 4.76
CA ALA A 68 5.26 -1.03 4.73
C ALA A 68 5.58 -0.45 6.13
N PRO A 69 4.62 -0.19 7.03
CA PRO A 69 4.92 0.26 8.38
C PRO A 69 5.63 -0.81 9.22
N LEU A 70 5.36 -2.10 9.00
CA LEU A 70 6.07 -3.16 9.70
C LEU A 70 7.55 -3.21 9.28
N ILE A 71 7.84 -3.18 7.99
CA ILE A 71 9.20 -3.28 7.47
C ILE A 71 9.96 -1.98 7.77
N PHE A 72 9.46 -0.84 7.33
CA PHE A 72 10.19 0.43 7.44
C PHE A 72 10.05 1.07 8.82
N GLY A 73 8.92 0.91 9.51
CA GLY A 73 8.74 1.50 10.85
C GLY A 73 9.33 0.67 11.99
N ILE A 74 9.53 -0.64 11.80
CA ILE A 74 9.96 -1.56 12.87
C ILE A 74 11.20 -2.35 12.47
N VAL A 75 11.15 -3.15 11.40
CA VAL A 75 12.25 -4.08 11.08
C VAL A 75 13.53 -3.34 10.72
N MET A 76 13.47 -2.43 9.73
CA MET A 76 14.65 -1.73 9.22
C MET A 76 15.39 -0.94 10.31
N PRO A 77 14.71 -0.11 11.15
CA PRO A 77 15.39 0.62 12.24
C PRO A 77 16.02 -0.27 13.31
N LEU A 78 15.59 -1.53 13.45
CA LEU A 78 16.14 -2.48 14.43
C LEU A 78 17.31 -3.30 13.87
N THR A 79 17.43 -3.41 12.54
CA THR A 79 18.48 -4.19 11.87
C THR A 79 19.72 -3.38 11.50
N GLU A 80 19.65 -2.06 11.67
CA GLU A 80 20.72 -1.11 11.37
C GLU A 80 21.35 -0.52 12.64
#